data_AF-A0A4Q6A4X8-F1
#
_entry.id   AF-A0A4Q6A4X8-F1
#
_cell.length_a   1.000
_cell.length_b   1.000
_cell.length_c   1.000
_cell.angle_alpha   90.00
_cell.angle_beta   90.00
_cell.angle_gamma   90.00
#
_symmetry.space_group_name_H-M   'P 1'
#
loop_
_entity.id
_entity.type
_entity.pdbx_description
1 polymer ?
#
loop_
_entity_poly.entity_id
_entity_poly.type
_entity_poly.pdbx_seq_one_letter_code
_entity_poly.pdbx_strand_id
1 'polypeptide(L)'
;MGCWVLLLMSKQSGAQEASGAQSYFYSTKTPEEAVLDTASNVTFSIKEITVSGIKRTRRSTVLRELSFSTGEAYPLPEIIEKLEQSKRQLMNTTLFR
;
A
#
# COMPACT_ATOMS: atom_id res chain seq x y z
N MET A 1 51.79 19.98 -8.29
CA MET A 1 52.34 19.17 -9.39
C MET A 1 52.90 17.90 -8.79
N GLY A 2 52.22 16.78 -8.97
CA GLY A 2 52.57 15.50 -8.35
C GLY A 2 51.60 14.43 -8.83
N CYS A 3 51.69 14.13 -10.12
CA CYS A 3 50.92 13.10 -10.79
C CYS A 3 51.59 11.75 -10.49
N TRP A 4 50.99 10.91 -9.66
CA TRP A 4 51.37 9.51 -9.53
C TRP A 4 50.22 8.64 -10.01
N VAL A 5 50.39 8.22 -11.26
CA VAL A 5 49.57 7.28 -12.01
C VAL A 5 50.24 5.90 -11.88
N LEU A 6 49.38 4.86 -11.89
CA LEU A 6 49.64 3.41 -11.94
C LEU A 6 49.64 2.75 -10.55
N LEU A 7 48.85 1.70 -10.30
CA LEU A 7 48.74 0.50 -11.12
C LEU A 7 47.39 -0.20 -10.89
N LEU A 8 46.72 -0.51 -12.01
CA LEU A 8 45.69 -1.54 -12.11
C LEU A 8 46.24 -2.89 -11.63
N MET A 9 45.53 -3.59 -10.74
CA MET A 9 45.52 -5.06 -10.69
C MET A 9 44.16 -5.54 -10.13
N SER A 10 43.36 -6.02 -11.07
CA SER A 10 42.32 -7.04 -10.94
C SER A 10 42.41 -7.92 -9.69
N LYS A 11 41.36 -7.87 -8.86
CA LYS A 11 40.87 -9.07 -8.17
C LYS A 11 39.46 -9.37 -8.63
N GLN A 12 39.38 -10.44 -9.41
CA GLN A 12 38.16 -11.11 -9.82
C GLN A 12 37.70 -12.03 -8.70
N SER A 13 36.38 -12.23 -8.61
CA SER A 13 35.67 -13.32 -7.93
C SER A 13 35.60 -13.25 -6.40
N GLY A 14 34.45 -13.42 -5.74
CA GLY A 14 33.17 -13.95 -6.20
C GLY A 14 31.99 -13.13 -5.68
N ALA A 15 31.00 -12.93 -6.55
CA ALA A 15 29.64 -12.70 -6.13
C ALA A 15 29.22 -13.93 -5.30
N GLN A 16 29.04 -13.76 -3.99
CA GLN A 16 28.47 -14.81 -3.17
C GLN A 16 26.96 -14.72 -3.38
N GLU A 17 26.45 -15.60 -4.25
CA GLU A 17 25.03 -15.91 -4.32
C GLU A 17 24.64 -16.51 -2.97
N ALA A 18 24.07 -15.69 -2.09
CA ALA A 18 23.33 -16.20 -0.95
C ALA A 18 22.11 -16.92 -1.51
N SER A 19 22.29 -18.23 -1.72
CA SER A 19 21.29 -19.24 -1.99
C SER A 19 19.99 -18.85 -1.30
N GLY A 20 19.05 -18.33 -2.07
CA GLY A 20 17.71 -18.02 -1.62
C GLY A 20 17.12 -19.29 -1.05
N ALA A 21 17.08 -19.36 0.28
CA ALA A 21 16.34 -20.38 0.99
C ALA A 21 14.88 -20.16 0.64
N GLN A 22 14.41 -20.84 -0.42
CA GLN A 22 12.99 -20.95 -0.70
C GLN A 22 12.42 -21.84 0.42
N SER A 23 12.00 -21.20 1.51
CA SER A 23 11.17 -21.86 2.51
C SER A 23 9.81 -22.11 1.86
N TYR A 24 9.56 -23.37 1.48
CA TYR A 24 8.23 -23.79 1.08
C TYR A 24 7.32 -23.74 2.31
N PHE A 25 6.56 -22.66 2.45
CA PHE A 25 5.49 -22.56 3.45
C PHE A 25 4.30 -23.39 2.96
N TYR A 26 4.23 -24.65 3.40
CA TYR A 26 3.02 -25.45 3.24
C TYR A 26 2.04 -25.08 4.37
N SER A 27 1.07 -24.26 4.01
CA SER A 27 0.00 -23.83 4.91
C SER A 27 -1.17 -24.80 4.75
N THR A 28 -1.49 -25.60 5.78
CA THR A 28 -2.67 -26.48 5.81
C THR A 28 -3.97 -25.71 6.05
N LYS A 29 -3.99 -24.41 5.79
CA LYS A 29 -5.16 -23.55 5.95
C LYS A 29 -6.15 -23.88 4.84
N THR A 30 -7.44 -23.96 5.19
CA THR A 30 -8.51 -24.15 4.22
C THR A 30 -8.43 -23.09 3.12
N PRO A 31 -8.88 -23.39 1.88
CA PRO A 31 -8.72 -22.47 0.73
C PRO A 31 -9.25 -21.06 1.01
N GLU A 32 -10.24 -20.92 1.89
CA GLU A 32 -10.83 -19.66 2.33
C GLU A 32 -9.88 -18.76 3.13
N GLU A 33 -9.00 -19.32 3.97
CA GLU A 33 -8.04 -18.55 4.77
C GLU A 33 -6.82 -18.12 3.95
N ALA A 34 -6.43 -18.89 2.93
CA ALA A 34 -5.33 -18.54 2.03
C ALA A 34 -5.65 -17.32 1.15
N VAL A 35 -6.92 -17.08 0.81
CA VAL A 35 -7.34 -15.89 0.05
C VAL A 35 -7.16 -14.61 0.90
N LEU A 36 -7.45 -14.68 2.20
CA LEU A 36 -7.23 -13.56 3.13
C LEU A 36 -5.75 -13.26 3.34
N ASP A 37 -4.91 -14.29 3.47
CA ASP A 37 -3.45 -14.15 3.62
C ASP A 37 -2.78 -13.64 2.32
N THR A 38 -3.36 -13.95 1.16
CA THR A 38 -2.90 -13.38 -0.11
C THR A 38 -3.39 -11.93 -0.23
N ALA A 39 -4.62 -11.63 0.18
CA ALA A 39 -5.20 -10.28 0.13
C ALA A 39 -4.51 -9.29 1.07
N SER A 40 -3.92 -9.76 2.18
CA SER A 40 -3.07 -8.93 3.04
C SER A 40 -1.72 -8.59 2.39
N ASN A 41 -1.21 -9.47 1.52
CA ASN A 41 0.04 -9.28 0.78
C ASN A 41 -0.14 -8.54 -0.57
N VAL A 42 -1.38 -8.37 -1.04
CA VAL A 42 -1.69 -7.65 -2.27
C VAL A 42 -2.11 -6.21 -1.95
N THR A 43 -1.48 -5.26 -2.63
CA THR A 43 -1.82 -3.83 -2.51
C THR A 43 -2.84 -3.43 -3.57
N PHE A 44 -3.85 -2.66 -3.17
CA PHE A 44 -4.88 -2.12 -4.04
C PHE A 44 -4.77 -0.60 -4.12
N SER A 45 -4.88 -0.04 -5.32
CA SER A 45 -4.88 1.41 -5.54
C SER A 45 -6.29 1.97 -5.64
N ILE A 46 -6.54 3.11 -4.99
CA ILE A 46 -7.82 3.83 -5.11
C ILE A 46 -7.86 4.57 -6.44
N LYS A 47 -8.61 4.03 -7.41
CA LYS A 47 -8.71 4.62 -8.76
C LYS A 47 -9.57 5.87 -8.79
N GLU A 48 -10.75 5.83 -8.19
CA GLU A 48 -11.74 6.91 -8.24
C GLU A 48 -12.58 6.92 -6.97
N ILE A 49 -12.96 8.13 -6.53
CA ILE A 49 -13.88 8.35 -5.41
C ILE A 49 -15.10 9.10 -5.92
N THR A 50 -16.24 8.41 -6.01
CA THR A 50 -17.51 9.00 -6.45
C THR A 50 -18.34 9.41 -5.25
N VAL A 51 -18.82 10.65 -5.27
CA VAL A 51 -19.64 11.23 -4.20
C VAL A 51 -21.01 11.58 -4.76
N SER A 52 -22.07 11.02 -4.19
CA SER A 52 -23.46 11.21 -4.64
C SER A 52 -24.38 11.56 -3.47
N GLY A 53 -25.57 12.09 -3.76
CA GLY A 53 -26.61 12.38 -2.75
C GLY A 53 -26.45 13.69 -1.98
N ILE A 54 -25.34 14.43 -2.15
CA ILE A 54 -25.05 15.65 -1.40
C ILE A 54 -25.40 16.89 -2.24
N LYS A 55 -26.51 17.56 -1.90
CA LYS A 55 -27.03 18.71 -2.68
C LYS A 55 -26.43 20.07 -2.29
N ARG A 56 -26.04 20.25 -1.02
CA ARG A 56 -25.58 21.55 -0.46
C ARG A 56 -24.09 21.62 -0.18
N THR A 57 -23.45 20.48 0.05
CA THR A 57 -22.02 20.40 0.41
C THR A 57 -21.18 20.25 -0.84
N ARG A 58 -20.09 21.02 -0.94
CA ARG A 58 -19.15 20.89 -2.05
C ARG A 58 -18.43 19.55 -1.97
N ARG A 59 -18.22 18.88 -3.10
CA ARG A 59 -17.46 17.61 -3.18
C ARG A 59 -16.09 17.72 -2.50
N SER A 60 -15.39 18.83 -2.71
CA SER A 60 -14.08 19.08 -2.10
C SER A 60 -14.12 19.15 -0.58
N THR A 61 -15.24 19.51 0.03
CA THR A 61 -15.40 19.47 1.49
C THR A 61 -15.45 18.02 1.97
N VAL A 62 -16.24 17.17 1.31
CA VAL A 62 -16.35 15.74 1.68
C VAL A 62 -15.04 15.01 1.49
N LEU A 63 -14.33 15.26 0.38
CA LEU A 63 -13.04 14.62 0.11
C LEU A 63 -11.96 14.96 1.15
N ARG A 64 -12.03 16.12 1.80
CA ARG A 64 -11.08 16.51 2.87
C ARG A 64 -11.26 15.73 4.16
N GLU A 65 -12.44 15.15 4.36
CA GLU A 65 -12.77 14.37 5.55
C GLU A 65 -12.47 12.88 5.37
N LEU A 66 -12.03 12.45 4.18
CA LEU A 66 -11.66 11.05 3.93
C LEU A 66 -10.23 10.80 4.41
N SER A 67 -10.02 9.64 5.01
CA SER A 67 -8.70 9.16 5.48
C SER A 67 -7.86 8.51 4.35
N PHE A 68 -8.22 8.78 3.10
CA PHE A 68 -7.60 8.26 1.88
C PHE A 68 -7.93 9.15 0.68
N SER A 69 -7.09 9.07 -0.34
CA SER A 69 -7.15 9.84 -1.57
C SER A 69 -7.01 8.96 -2.81
N THR A 70 -7.45 9.47 -3.96
CA THR A 70 -7.23 8.82 -5.26
C THR A 70 -5.74 8.71 -5.55
N GLY A 71 -5.30 7.57 -6.08
CA GLY A 71 -3.90 7.27 -6.41
C GLY A 71 -3.11 6.66 -5.25
N GLU A 72 -3.63 6.68 -4.03
CA GLU A 72 -3.00 5.98 -2.90
C GLU A 72 -3.25 4.48 -3.00
N ALA A 73 -2.31 3.69 -2.47
CA ALA A 73 -2.33 2.25 -2.53
C ALA A 73 -2.13 1.64 -1.14
N TYR A 74 -2.99 0.69 -0.77
CA TYR A 74 -3.05 0.09 0.55
C TYR A 74 -3.36 -1.40 0.47
N PRO A 75 -2.91 -2.22 1.44
CA PRO A 75 -3.40 -3.58 1.58
C PRO A 75 -4.90 -3.56 1.95
N LEU A 76 -5.63 -4.62 1.59
CA LEU A 76 -7.09 -4.67 1.79
C LEU A 76 -7.54 -4.39 3.25
N PRO A 77 -6.88 -4.93 4.29
CA PRO A 77 -7.27 -4.66 5.68
C PRO A 77 -7.22 -3.16 6.04
N GLU A 78 -6.18 -2.46 5.58
CA GLU A 78 -6.01 -1.03 5.85
C GLU A 78 -7.07 -0.18 5.13
N ILE A 79 -7.49 -0.59 3.92
CA ILE A 79 -8.59 0.07 3.20
C ILE A 79 -9.88 0.00 4.02
N ILE A 80 -10.19 -1.18 4.57
CA ILE A 80 -11.39 -1.39 5.39
C ILE A 80 -11.34 -0.50 6.64
N GLU A 81 -10.20 -0.44 7.32
CA GLU A 81 -10.01 0.42 8.49
C GLU A 81 -10.20 1.90 8.16
N LYS A 82 -9.57 2.38 7.08
CA LYS A 82 -9.69 3.76 6.60
C LYS A 82 -11.10 4.11 6.15
N LEU A 83 -11.83 3.16 5.57
CA LEU A 83 -13.23 3.33 5.19
C LEU A 83 -14.10 3.58 6.44
N GLU A 84 -13.97 2.73 7.45
CA GLU A 84 -14.72 2.86 8.71
C GLU A 84 -14.33 4.14 9.47
N GLN A 85 -13.05 4.52 9.46
CA GLN A 85 -12.61 5.80 10.00
C GLN A 85 -13.25 6.99 9.29
N SER A 86 -13.23 6.99 7.96
CA SER A 86 -13.82 8.06 7.15
C SER A 86 -15.32 8.15 7.38
N LYS A 87 -16.03 7.02 7.48
CA LYS A 87 -17.45 6.99 7.84
C LYS A 87 -17.71 7.66 9.19
N ARG A 88 -16.93 7.33 10.23
CA ARG A 88 -17.06 7.98 11.55
C ARG A 88 -16.79 9.48 11.47
N GLN A 89 -15.74 9.90 10.76
CA GLN A 89 -15.42 11.31 10.55
C GLN A 89 -16.59 12.05 9.88
N LEU A 90 -17.12 11.50 8.79
CA LEU A 90 -18.26 12.06 8.07
C LEU A 90 -19.53 12.15 8.94
N MET A 91 -19.82 11.15 9.79
CA MET A 91 -20.97 11.20 10.72
C MET A 91 -20.79 12.22 11.83
N ASN A 92 -19.56 12.51 12.23
CA ASN A 92 -19.25 13.55 13.19
C ASN A 92 -19.27 14.96 12.56
N THR A 93 -19.32 15.04 11.24
CA THR A 93 -19.53 16.30 10.53
C THR A 93 -21.02 16.58 10.35
N THR A 94 -21.40 17.85 10.27
CA THR A 94 -22.79 18.26 9.95
C THR A 94 -23.08 18.24 8.45
N LEU A 95 -22.31 17.50 7.64
CA LEU A 95 -22.38 17.54 6.18
C LEU A 95 -23.52 16.68 5.60
N PHE A 96 -24.00 15.70 6.36
CA PHE A 96 -25.08 14.80 5.99
C PHE A 96 -26.17 14.90 7.05
N ARG A 97 -27.33 15.43 6.67
CA ARG A 97 -28.54 15.55 7.50
C ARG A 97 -29.74 15.06 6.72
#